data_AF-A0A3N0I3Y8-F1
#
_entry.id   AF-A0A3N0I3Y8-F1
#
_cell.length_a   1.000
_cell.length_b   1.000
_cell.length_c   1.000
_cell.angle_alpha   90.00
_cell.angle_beta   90.00
_cell.angle_gamma   90.00
#
_symmetry.space_group_name_H-M   'P 1'
#
loop_
_entity.id
_entity.type
_entity.pdbx_description
1 polymer ?
#
loop_
_entity_poly.entity_id
_entity_poly.type
_entity_poly.pdbx_seq_one_letter_code
_entity_poly.pdbx_strand_id
1 'polypeptide(L)'
;MLKMGGWCWYLSGQEDKLEKHKCGKWMYFFDDQEFAQKICEAAIEAGACYECKCTDMEVQMMDTGVICFYLNGDDIENHYRVIDFMIQHDLIRKTKSGRYYNNSFKFDDQTRAGEYGADFEGKIKLNEFINLETGEHIRKEA
;
A
#
# COMPACT_ATOMS: atom_id res chain seq x y z
N MET A 1 17.68 -0.62 -2.89
CA MET A 1 16.78 -0.24 -4.00
C MET A 1 17.24 -0.91 -5.30
N LEU A 2 16.32 -1.53 -6.04
CA LEU A 2 16.52 -2.06 -7.39
C LEU A 2 15.65 -1.28 -8.39
N LYS A 3 16.23 -0.71 -9.44
CA LYS A 3 15.45 -0.08 -10.52
C LYS A 3 15.17 -1.08 -11.64
N MET A 4 13.91 -1.39 -11.91
CA MET A 4 13.52 -2.36 -12.94
C MET A 4 12.09 -2.13 -13.45
N GLY A 5 11.94 -2.09 -14.79
CA GLY A 5 10.62 -2.02 -15.43
C GLY A 5 9.82 -0.74 -15.13
N GLY A 6 10.50 0.38 -14.89
CA GLY A 6 9.86 1.64 -14.51
C GLY A 6 9.47 1.75 -13.03
N TRP A 7 10.07 0.93 -12.18
CA TRP A 7 9.83 0.90 -10.74
C TRP A 7 11.13 0.96 -9.96
N CYS A 8 11.12 1.66 -8.82
CA CYS A 8 12.12 1.55 -7.77
C CYS A 8 11.61 0.56 -6.72
N TRP A 9 12.23 -0.63 -6.66
CA TRP A 9 11.87 -1.73 -5.76
C TRP A 9 12.70 -1.71 -4.48
N TYR A 10 12.04 -2.05 -3.37
CA TYR A 10 12.60 -2.14 -2.03
C TYR A 10 12.15 -3.47 -1.40
N LEU A 11 13.14 -4.23 -0.95
CA LEU A 11 13.01 -5.64 -0.57
C LEU A 11 13.34 -5.79 0.91
N SER A 12 12.49 -6.47 1.67
CA SER A 12 12.68 -6.75 3.10
C SER A 12 13.53 -7.99 3.38
N GLY A 13 13.77 -8.82 2.36
CA GLY A 13 14.33 -10.16 2.51
C GLY A 13 13.29 -11.21 2.93
N GLN A 14 12.00 -10.87 2.90
CA GLN A 14 10.87 -11.76 3.21
C GLN A 14 9.90 -11.90 2.04
N GLU A 15 10.37 -11.64 0.81
CA GLU A 15 9.55 -11.68 -0.41
C GLU A 15 9.00 -13.09 -0.66
N ASP A 16 9.69 -14.12 -0.18
CA ASP A 16 9.29 -15.52 -0.25
C ASP A 16 7.98 -15.83 0.50
N LYS A 17 7.55 -14.94 1.41
CA LYS A 17 6.26 -15.03 2.10
C LYS A 17 5.08 -14.62 1.22
N LEU A 18 5.30 -13.89 0.13
CA LEU A 18 4.21 -13.44 -0.74
C LEU A 18 3.63 -14.62 -1.53
N GLU A 19 2.39 -14.97 -1.22
CA GLU A 19 1.69 -16.06 -1.88
C GLU A 19 1.02 -15.54 -3.16
N LYS A 20 1.31 -16.14 -4.30
CA LYS A 20 0.84 -15.69 -5.63
C LYS A 20 -0.64 -15.30 -5.70
N HIS A 21 -1.51 -16.07 -5.06
CA HIS A 21 -2.97 -15.91 -5.11
C HIS A 21 -3.57 -15.15 -3.93
N LYS A 22 -2.74 -14.75 -2.97
CA LYS A 22 -3.16 -13.97 -1.80
C LYS A 22 -2.49 -12.60 -1.75
N CYS A 23 -1.38 -12.45 -2.44
CA CYS A 23 -0.64 -11.21 -2.55
C CYS A 23 -1.51 -10.10 -3.16
N GLY A 24 -1.40 -8.93 -2.56
CA GLY A 24 -1.95 -7.69 -3.07
C GLY A 24 -1.23 -6.50 -2.46
N LYS A 25 -1.81 -5.32 -2.62
CA LYS A 25 -1.15 -4.06 -2.27
C LYS A 25 -2.09 -3.02 -1.67
N TRP A 26 -1.57 -2.29 -0.69
CA TRP A 26 -2.03 -0.95 -0.36
C TRP A 26 -1.28 0.07 -1.22
N MET A 27 -1.95 1.16 -1.58
CA MET A 27 -1.42 2.13 -2.53
C MET A 27 -1.48 3.56 -2.01
N TYR A 28 -0.48 4.35 -2.38
CA TYR A 28 -0.44 5.80 -2.18
C TYR A 28 0.03 6.50 -3.47
N PHE A 29 -0.70 7.50 -3.93
CA PHE A 29 -0.34 8.28 -5.13
C PHE A 29 0.47 9.51 -4.72
N PHE A 30 1.55 9.78 -5.46
CA PHE A 30 2.50 10.85 -5.17
C PHE A 30 2.85 11.65 -6.42
N ASP A 31 3.39 12.85 -6.22
CA ASP A 31 3.98 13.74 -7.23
C ASP A 31 5.44 14.12 -6.89
N ASP A 32 5.97 13.64 -5.75
CA ASP A 32 7.37 13.81 -5.33
C ASP A 32 8.10 12.45 -5.28
N GLN A 33 9.06 12.27 -6.19
CA GLN A 33 9.85 11.04 -6.30
C GLN A 33 10.74 10.80 -5.08
N GLU A 34 11.37 11.85 -4.55
CA GLU A 34 12.31 11.74 -3.44
C GLU A 34 11.56 11.36 -2.16
N PHE A 35 10.40 11.99 -1.95
CA PHE A 35 9.48 11.59 -0.89
C PHE A 35 9.08 10.11 -1.02
N ALA A 36 8.65 9.68 -2.22
CA ALA A 36 8.21 8.31 -2.43
C ALA A 36 9.30 7.26 -2.17
N GLN A 37 10.55 7.55 -2.55
CA GLN A 37 11.70 6.69 -2.28
C GLN A 37 12.00 6.60 -0.78
N LYS A 38 12.00 7.72 -0.06
CA LYS A 38 12.18 7.76 1.41
C LYS A 38 11.08 6.98 2.14
N ILE A 39 9.84 7.09 1.69
CA ILE A 39 8.72 6.31 2.25
C ILE A 39 8.90 4.81 2.03
N CYS A 40 9.37 4.39 0.85
CA CYS A 40 9.64 2.97 0.59
C CYS A 40 10.77 2.43 1.49
N GLU A 41 11.84 3.19 1.67
CA GLU A 41 12.94 2.84 2.58
C GLU A 41 12.43 2.68 4.02
N ALA A 42 11.71 3.69 4.53
CA ALA A 42 11.14 3.67 5.87
C ALA A 42 10.16 2.49 6.07
N ALA A 43 9.37 2.14 5.06
CA ALA A 43 8.44 1.01 5.14
C ALA A 43 9.15 -0.33 5.31
N ILE A 44 10.28 -0.54 4.63
CA ILE A 44 11.09 -1.75 4.77
C ILE A 44 11.82 -1.76 6.11
N GLU A 45 12.42 -0.64 6.51
CA GLU A 45 13.11 -0.51 7.82
C GLU A 45 12.17 -0.75 9.01
N ALA A 46 10.93 -0.27 8.92
CA ALA A 46 9.90 -0.49 9.94
C ALA A 46 9.28 -1.89 9.90
N GLY A 47 9.61 -2.72 8.92
CA GLY A 47 8.97 -4.03 8.73
C GLY A 47 7.46 -3.91 8.43
N ALA A 48 7.05 -2.83 7.77
CA ALA A 48 5.66 -2.54 7.49
C ALA A 48 5.07 -3.54 6.49
N CYS A 49 5.82 -3.98 5.47
CA CYS A 49 5.37 -4.88 4.40
C CYS A 49 6.49 -5.83 3.95
N TYR A 50 6.16 -6.85 3.14
CA TYR A 50 7.14 -7.82 2.64
C TYR A 50 7.99 -7.27 1.49
N GLU A 51 7.40 -6.44 0.63
CA GLU A 51 8.14 -5.62 -0.32
C GLU A 51 7.33 -4.37 -0.65
N CYS A 52 8.01 -3.34 -1.14
CA CYS A 52 7.33 -2.19 -1.71
C CYS A 52 8.04 -1.65 -2.93
N LYS A 53 7.32 -0.87 -3.73
CA LYS A 53 7.88 -0.16 -4.86
C LYS A 53 7.19 1.16 -5.08
N CYS A 54 7.92 2.11 -5.63
CA CYS A 54 7.35 3.34 -6.18
C CYS A 54 7.62 3.43 -7.67
N THR A 55 6.71 4.09 -8.40
CA THR A 55 6.93 4.46 -9.81
C THR A 55 8.29 5.18 -9.94
N ASP A 56 9.06 4.84 -10.96
CA ASP A 56 10.20 5.66 -11.40
C ASP A 56 9.67 6.68 -12.41
N MET A 57 9.33 7.88 -11.93
CA MET A 57 8.66 8.93 -12.71
C MET A 57 9.51 9.39 -13.90
N GLU A 58 10.83 9.41 -13.76
CA GLU A 58 11.76 9.75 -14.85
C GLU A 58 11.69 8.71 -15.97
N VAL A 59 11.79 7.42 -15.62
CA VAL A 59 11.73 6.32 -16.61
C VAL A 59 10.34 6.21 -17.24
N GLN A 60 9.29 6.46 -16.48
CA GLN A 60 7.91 6.41 -16.97
C GLN A 60 7.48 7.67 -17.72
N MET A 61 8.26 8.77 -17.63
CA MET A 61 7.92 10.08 -18.18
C MET A 61 6.54 10.58 -17.68
N MET A 62 6.31 10.48 -16.37
CA MET A 62 5.05 10.84 -15.72
C MET A 62 5.29 11.84 -14.59
N ASP A 63 4.37 12.78 -14.40
CA ASP A 63 4.43 13.77 -13.30
C ASP A 63 3.88 13.24 -11.96
N THR A 64 3.31 12.04 -11.97
CA THR A 64 2.76 11.38 -10.79
C THR A 64 3.08 9.90 -10.80
N GLY A 65 3.11 9.30 -9.62
CA GLY A 65 3.41 7.89 -9.42
C GLY A 65 2.55 7.26 -8.33
N VAL A 66 2.81 5.98 -8.09
CA VAL A 66 2.16 5.20 -7.03
C VAL A 66 3.20 4.42 -6.22
N ILE A 67 3.10 4.48 -4.91
CA ILE A 67 3.75 3.57 -3.97
C ILE A 67 2.82 2.37 -3.78
N CYS A 68 3.36 1.16 -3.86
CA CYS A 68 2.65 -0.08 -3.58
C CYS A 68 3.34 -0.79 -2.42
N PHE A 69 2.61 -1.08 -1.34
CA PHE A 69 3.08 -1.89 -0.20
C PHE A 69 2.46 -3.28 -0.28
N TYR A 70 3.27 -4.32 -0.44
CA TYR A 70 2.82 -5.69 -0.73
C TYR A 70 2.79 -6.58 0.50
N LEU A 71 1.70 -7.34 0.63
CA LEU A 71 1.44 -8.31 1.67
C LEU A 71 0.37 -9.31 1.19
N ASN A 72 0.13 -10.38 1.95
CA ASN A 72 -0.97 -11.31 1.68
C ASN A 72 -2.28 -10.79 2.30
N GLY A 73 -3.39 -10.92 1.56
CA GLY A 73 -4.70 -10.43 1.99
C GLY A 73 -5.30 -11.14 3.21
N ASP A 74 -4.79 -12.32 3.57
CA ASP A 74 -5.16 -13.05 4.78
C ASP A 74 -4.22 -12.78 5.97
N ASP A 75 -3.16 -11.99 5.79
CA ASP A 75 -2.23 -11.60 6.84
C ASP A 75 -2.71 -10.34 7.57
N ILE A 76 -3.67 -10.54 8.47
CA ILE A 76 -4.34 -9.45 9.20
C ILE A 76 -3.36 -8.61 10.02
N GLU A 77 -2.35 -9.23 10.64
CA GLU A 77 -1.33 -8.52 11.41
C GLU A 77 -0.48 -7.61 10.50
N ASN A 78 -0.08 -8.09 9.31
CA ASN A 78 0.64 -7.26 8.36
C ASN A 78 -0.25 -6.14 7.80
N HIS A 79 -1.56 -6.37 7.63
CA HIS A 79 -2.48 -5.30 7.28
C HIS A 79 -2.45 -4.16 8.30
N TYR A 80 -2.52 -4.48 9.60
CA TYR A 80 -2.39 -3.47 10.66
C TYR A 80 -1.04 -2.74 10.61
N ARG A 81 0.08 -3.47 10.45
CA ARG A 81 1.42 -2.86 10.33
C ARG A 81 1.51 -1.86 9.17
N VAL A 82 1.03 -2.21 7.98
CA VAL A 82 1.03 -1.27 6.83
C VAL A 82 0.10 -0.10 7.08
N ILE A 83 -1.10 -0.33 7.62
CA ILE A 83 -2.08 0.74 7.84
C ILE A 83 -1.57 1.73 8.89
N ASP A 84 -0.97 1.25 9.97
CA ASP A 84 -0.36 2.09 11.00
C ASP A 84 0.78 2.92 10.43
N PHE A 85 1.65 2.29 9.64
CA PHE A 85 2.69 3.01 8.92
C PHE A 85 2.10 4.10 8.02
N MET A 86 1.07 3.78 7.24
CA MET A 86 0.41 4.76 6.37
C MET A 86 -0.24 5.91 7.16
N ILE A 87 -0.83 5.65 8.34
CA ILE A 87 -1.39 6.69 9.20
C ILE A 87 -0.29 7.59 9.78
N GLN A 88 0.79 7.00 10.30
CA GLN A 88 1.92 7.71 10.90
C GLN A 88 2.62 8.65 9.91
N HIS A 89 2.65 8.26 8.63
CA HIS A 89 3.27 9.02 7.55
C HIS A 89 2.27 9.85 6.72
N ASP A 90 1.00 9.99 7.16
CA ASP A 90 -0.08 10.73 6.48
C ASP A 90 -0.33 10.29 5.02
N LEU A 91 -0.16 8.99 4.74
CA LEU A 91 -0.33 8.36 3.44
C LEU A 91 -1.77 7.90 3.17
N ILE A 92 -2.70 8.17 4.07
CA ILE A 92 -4.13 7.91 3.86
C ILE A 92 -4.84 9.25 3.71
N ARG A 93 -5.29 9.54 2.49
CA ARG A 93 -6.06 10.74 2.19
C ARG A 93 -7.23 10.89 3.17
N LYS A 94 -7.47 12.13 3.60
CA LYS A 94 -8.63 12.50 4.40
C LYS A 94 -9.60 13.36 3.60
N THR A 95 -10.89 13.28 3.93
CA THR A 95 -11.92 14.21 3.43
C THR A 95 -11.74 15.58 4.05
N LYS A 96 -12.51 16.58 3.59
CA LYS A 96 -12.54 17.92 4.20
C LYS A 96 -12.92 17.91 5.69
N SER A 97 -13.65 16.89 6.16
CA SER A 97 -14.05 16.75 7.56
C SER A 97 -13.00 16.04 8.42
N GLY A 98 -11.84 15.66 7.85
CA GLY A 98 -10.79 14.92 8.54
C GLY A 98 -10.96 13.39 8.53
N ARG A 99 -12.08 12.88 8.01
CA ARG A 99 -12.37 11.44 7.90
C ARG A 99 -11.45 10.78 6.87
N TYR A 100 -10.90 9.61 7.19
CA TYR A 100 -10.10 8.82 6.25
C TYR A 100 -10.93 8.31 5.06
N TYR A 101 -10.36 8.35 3.86
CA TYR A 101 -10.95 7.69 2.69
C TYR A 101 -10.93 6.18 2.87
N ASN A 102 -12.01 5.49 2.47
CA ASN A 102 -12.12 4.04 2.60
C ASN A 102 -11.37 3.32 1.46
N ASN A 103 -10.04 3.47 1.45
CA ASN A 103 -9.18 2.88 0.43
C ASN A 103 -9.34 1.35 0.42
N SER A 104 -9.17 0.76 -0.77
CA SER A 104 -9.24 -0.69 -0.94
C SER A 104 -7.84 -1.26 -1.08
N PHE A 105 -7.63 -2.43 -0.48
CA PHE A 105 -6.51 -3.30 -0.82
C PHE A 105 -6.79 -3.95 -2.16
N LYS A 106 -5.79 -3.97 -3.05
CA LYS A 106 -5.94 -4.51 -4.40
C LYS A 106 -5.13 -5.78 -4.56
N PHE A 107 -5.81 -6.90 -4.81
CA PHE A 107 -5.13 -8.17 -5.09
C PHE A 107 -4.39 -8.12 -6.44
N ASP A 108 -3.29 -8.85 -6.51
CA ASP A 108 -2.53 -8.98 -7.74
C ASP A 108 -3.27 -9.81 -8.80
N ASP A 109 -4.10 -10.77 -8.39
CA ASP A 109 -4.98 -11.49 -9.32
C ASP A 109 -6.00 -10.54 -9.98
N GLN A 110 -6.56 -9.58 -9.24
CA GLN A 110 -7.44 -8.55 -9.83
C GLN A 110 -6.67 -7.63 -10.78
N THR A 111 -5.42 -7.32 -10.44
CA THR A 111 -4.52 -6.55 -11.30
C THR A 111 -4.22 -7.29 -12.60
N ARG A 112 -3.95 -8.61 -12.53
CA ARG A 112 -3.70 -9.49 -13.69
C ARG A 112 -4.95 -9.70 -14.55
N ALA A 113 -6.13 -9.72 -13.94
CA ALA A 113 -7.42 -9.82 -14.62
C ALA A 113 -7.84 -8.49 -15.30
N GLY A 114 -7.10 -7.40 -15.09
CA GLY A 114 -7.43 -6.10 -15.68
C GLY A 114 -8.57 -5.36 -14.97
N GLU A 115 -8.88 -5.71 -13.72
CA GLU A 115 -9.95 -5.07 -12.94
C GLU A 115 -9.51 -3.68 -12.46
N TYR A 116 -9.98 -2.63 -13.12
CA TYR A 116 -9.73 -1.22 -12.79
C TYR A 116 -11.01 -0.39 -12.98
N GLY A 117 -11.02 0.82 -12.41
CA GLY A 117 -12.07 1.80 -12.67
C GLY A 117 -13.42 1.41 -12.06
N ALA A 118 -14.50 1.57 -12.83
CA ALA A 118 -15.87 1.35 -12.35
C ALA A 118 -16.16 -0.12 -12.00
N ASP A 119 -15.43 -1.06 -12.60
CA ASP A 119 -15.62 -2.49 -12.41
C ASP A 119 -14.78 -3.06 -11.26
N PHE A 120 -13.99 -2.21 -10.58
CA PHE A 120 -13.18 -2.64 -9.45
C PHE A 120 -14.02 -2.78 -8.17
N GLU A 121 -14.10 -4.01 -7.66
CA GLU A 121 -14.64 -4.29 -6.34
C GLU A 121 -13.52 -4.62 -5.35
N GLY A 122 -13.26 -3.70 -4.42
CA GLY A 122 -12.32 -3.92 -3.32
C GLY A 122 -12.90 -4.88 -2.29
N LYS A 123 -12.37 -6.11 -2.26
CA LYS A 123 -12.77 -7.17 -1.31
C LYS A 123 -12.35 -6.88 0.13
N ILE A 124 -11.27 -6.14 0.30
CA ILE A 124 -10.72 -5.72 1.59
C ILE A 124 -10.62 -4.21 1.59
N LYS A 125 -11.21 -3.56 2.60
CA LYS A 125 -11.27 -2.10 2.72
C LYS A 125 -10.77 -1.61 4.08
N LEU A 126 -10.32 -0.36 4.10
CA LEU A 126 -9.72 0.25 5.28
C LEU A 126 -10.66 0.25 6.50
N ASN A 127 -11.97 0.41 6.29
CA ASN A 127 -12.98 0.37 7.34
C ASN A 127 -13.21 -1.01 7.98
N GLU A 128 -12.52 -2.06 7.52
CA GLU A 128 -12.49 -3.35 8.21
C GLU A 128 -11.42 -3.38 9.31
N PHE A 129 -10.41 -2.51 9.21
CA PHE A 129 -9.27 -2.45 10.14
C PHE A 129 -9.36 -1.29 11.11
N ILE A 130 -9.76 -0.10 10.64
CA ILE A 130 -9.80 1.12 11.45
C ILE A 130 -11.14 1.85 11.38
N ASN A 131 -11.48 2.55 12.45
CA ASN A 131 -12.54 3.55 12.44
C ASN A 131 -12.08 4.72 11.56
N LEU A 132 -12.80 4.99 10.47
CA LEU A 132 -12.42 6.03 9.52
C LEU A 132 -12.52 7.46 10.07
N GLU A 133 -13.18 7.68 11.21
CA GLU A 133 -13.24 8.99 11.85
C GLU A 133 -12.04 9.22 12.79
N THR A 134 -11.60 8.18 13.50
CA THR A 134 -10.57 8.32 14.56
C THR A 134 -9.21 7.77 14.17
N GLY A 135 -9.14 6.88 13.18
CA GLY A 135 -7.94 6.12 12.84
C GLY A 135 -7.66 4.95 13.79
N GLU A 136 -8.49 4.75 14.82
CA GLU A 136 -8.30 3.69 15.81
C GLU A 136 -8.66 2.31 15.24
N HIS A 137 -7.93 1.27 15.65
CA HIS A 137 -8.20 -0.11 15.24
C HIS A 137 -9.60 -0.56 15.70
N ILE A 138 -10.34 -1.23 14.80
CA ILE A 138 -11.66 -1.81 15.08
C ILE A 138 -11.55 -3.10 15.90
N ARG A 139 -10.45 -3.84 15.73
CA ARG A 139 -10.13 -5.01 16.53
C ARG A 139 -8.89 -4.68 17.35
N LYS A 140 -9.08 -4.35 18.63
CA LYS A 140 -8.03 -4.66 19.61
C LYS A 140 -8.06 -6.17 19.75
N GLU A 141 -6.94 -6.84 19.50
CA GLU A 141 -6.83 -8.27 19.80
C GLU A 141 -7.33 -8.54 21.22
N ALA A 142 -8.02 -9.68 21.36
CA ALA A 142 -8.44 -10.23 22.65
C ALA A 142 -7.24 -10.82 23.40
#